data_AF-A0A3M2ELE2-F1
#
_entry.id   AF-A0A3M2ELE2-F1
#
_cell.length_a   1.000
_cell.length_b   1.000
_cell.length_c   1.000
_cell.angle_alpha   90.00
_cell.angle_beta   90.00
_cell.angle_gamma   90.00
#
_symmetry.space_group_name_H-M   'P 1'
#
loop_
_entity.id
_entity.type
_entity.pdbx_description
1 polymer ?
#
loop_
_entity_poly.entity_id
_entity_poly.type
_entity_poly.pdbx_seq_one_letter_code
_entity_poly.pdbx_strand_id
1 'polypeptide(L)'
;HGLVAGERFDVVSNPEFLREGVAVDDFMKPERVVIGTGSEKAAEIMTQLYEPFVRQGNPILVMDEASAEMTKYAANAMLATKITFMNEIANVCERVGANVDHVRIGIGLDSRIGKQFLYPGIGFGGSCFPKDVSALARTAQEYSYRFEILESVLAVNARQRAVLADRILARFGGSLDGKRIAVWGLAFKPNTDDVREAPAHVVIRRLLEAGAEITAFDPEAMETTRAVLGDDIAYMADAYSALKGADALVICTEWAEFRRPDFARMHRLLREASGDAVIFDGRNLYDPWRMAEAGFEYHSIGRPHVAPSPEGDGAVREARLGLQV
;
A
#
# COMPACT_ATOMS: atom_id res chain seq x y z
N HIS A 1 -32.75 -36.65 1.60
CA HIS A 1 -33.45 -35.39 1.95
C HIS A 1 -32.44 -34.26 1.95
N GLY A 2 -32.38 -33.47 0.88
CA GLY A 2 -31.68 -32.19 0.85
C GLY A 2 -32.71 -31.09 0.61
N LEU A 3 -32.49 -29.91 1.18
CA LEU A 3 -33.25 -28.72 0.80
C LEU A 3 -32.98 -28.42 -0.69
N VAL A 4 -33.95 -27.81 -1.39
CA VAL A 4 -33.83 -27.40 -2.80
C VAL A 4 -33.99 -25.89 -2.85
N ALA A 5 -33.01 -25.21 -3.45
CA ALA A 5 -33.02 -23.77 -3.65
C ALA A 5 -34.17 -23.38 -4.58
N GLY A 6 -34.86 -22.27 -4.30
CA GLY A 6 -36.04 -21.80 -5.03
C GLY A 6 -37.36 -22.44 -4.59
N GLU A 7 -37.34 -23.57 -3.86
CA GLU A 7 -38.55 -24.19 -3.29
C GLU A 7 -38.64 -24.04 -1.77
N ARG A 8 -37.53 -24.26 -1.06
CA ARG A 8 -37.48 -24.31 0.41
C ARG A 8 -36.66 -23.18 1.02
N PHE A 9 -35.72 -22.63 0.26
CA PHE A 9 -34.89 -21.50 0.64
C PHE A 9 -34.40 -20.80 -0.63
N ASP A 10 -34.05 -19.53 -0.51
CA ASP A 10 -33.46 -18.74 -1.60
C ASP A 10 -31.95 -18.58 -1.37
N VAL A 11 -31.18 -18.46 -2.46
CA VAL A 11 -29.75 -18.17 -2.42
C VAL A 11 -29.51 -16.76 -2.93
N VAL A 12 -28.64 -16.02 -2.23
CA VAL A 12 -28.27 -14.66 -2.57
C VAL A 12 -26.76 -14.51 -2.49
N SER A 13 -26.16 -13.94 -3.53
CA SER A 13 -24.79 -13.40 -3.49
C SER A 13 -24.85 -11.93 -3.09
N ASN A 14 -24.34 -11.59 -1.91
CA ASN A 14 -24.26 -10.21 -1.43
C ASN A 14 -22.80 -9.87 -1.12
N PRO A 15 -21.97 -9.53 -2.13
CA PRO A 15 -20.56 -9.22 -1.88
C PRO A 15 -20.41 -7.97 -1.01
N GLU A 16 -19.41 -8.00 -0.13
CA GLU A 16 -19.00 -6.84 0.66
C GLU A 16 -18.00 -5.96 -0.10
N PHE A 17 -17.97 -4.65 0.16
CA PHE A 17 -16.99 -3.73 -0.40
C PHE A 17 -16.37 -2.81 0.67
N LEU A 18 -16.11 -3.39 1.82
CA LEU A 18 -15.63 -2.71 3.01
C LEU A 18 -14.12 -2.61 2.97
N ARG A 19 -13.60 -1.47 3.43
CA ARG A 19 -12.17 -1.31 3.68
C ARG A 19 -11.92 -1.50 5.16
N GLU A 20 -11.02 -2.43 5.46
CA GLU A 20 -10.51 -2.62 6.82
C GLU A 20 -9.97 -1.30 7.41
N GLY A 21 -10.24 -1.04 8.69
CA GLY A 21 -9.97 0.24 9.37
C GLY A 21 -11.08 1.29 9.26
N VAL A 22 -11.99 1.19 8.29
CA VAL A 22 -13.17 2.08 8.13
C VAL A 22 -14.45 1.29 7.79
N ALA A 23 -14.48 0.02 8.13
CA ALA A 23 -15.54 -0.91 7.72
C ALA A 23 -16.94 -0.50 8.19
N VAL A 24 -17.05 0.10 9.39
CA VAL A 24 -18.32 0.60 9.91
C VAL A 24 -18.85 1.75 9.06
N ASP A 25 -18.01 2.72 8.71
CA ASP A 25 -18.41 3.85 7.87
C ASP A 25 -18.78 3.39 6.45
N ASP A 26 -17.99 2.50 5.87
CA ASP A 26 -18.26 1.93 4.54
C ASP A 26 -19.58 1.13 4.53
N PHE A 27 -19.92 0.43 5.62
CA PHE A 27 -21.19 -0.29 5.76
C PHE A 27 -22.37 0.66 5.96
N MET A 28 -22.20 1.70 6.78
CA MET A 28 -23.26 2.66 7.09
C MET A 28 -23.55 3.63 5.95
N LYS A 29 -22.59 3.86 5.04
CA LYS A 29 -22.70 4.75 3.88
C LYS A 29 -22.08 4.11 2.63
N PRO A 30 -22.64 3.00 2.13
CA PRO A 30 -22.05 2.27 1.01
C PRO A 30 -22.18 3.07 -0.28
N GLU A 31 -21.14 3.08 -1.13
CA GLU A 31 -21.23 3.67 -2.47
C GLU A 31 -22.27 2.97 -3.35
N ARG A 32 -22.51 1.68 -3.09
CA ARG A 32 -23.55 0.82 -3.67
C ARG A 32 -23.72 -0.44 -2.84
N VAL A 33 -24.88 -1.09 -2.96
CA VAL A 33 -25.10 -2.47 -2.51
C VAL A 33 -25.34 -3.34 -3.74
N VAL A 34 -24.73 -4.53 -3.78
CA VAL A 34 -24.91 -5.50 -4.87
C VAL A 34 -25.62 -6.73 -4.32
N ILE A 35 -26.71 -7.13 -4.98
CA ILE A 35 -27.52 -8.30 -4.63
C ILE A 35 -27.65 -9.16 -5.89
N GLY A 36 -27.06 -10.35 -5.86
CA GLY A 36 -27.17 -11.36 -6.89
C GLY A 36 -28.20 -12.41 -6.50
N THR A 37 -29.31 -12.52 -7.20
CA THR A 37 -30.30 -13.59 -6.98
C THR A 37 -31.24 -13.75 -8.16
N GLY A 38 -31.60 -14.99 -8.49
CA GLY A 38 -32.69 -15.31 -9.41
C GLY A 38 -34.09 -15.27 -8.78
N SER A 39 -34.22 -15.08 -7.47
CA SER A 39 -35.49 -15.07 -6.74
C SER A 39 -36.01 -13.65 -6.51
N GLU A 40 -37.13 -13.30 -7.14
CA GLU A 40 -37.79 -11.99 -6.96
C GLU A 40 -38.11 -11.72 -5.49
N LYS A 41 -38.61 -12.74 -4.78
CA LYS A 41 -38.90 -12.67 -3.35
C LYS A 41 -37.65 -12.33 -2.53
N ALA A 42 -36.52 -12.99 -2.82
CA ALA A 42 -35.28 -12.73 -2.11
C ALA A 42 -34.73 -11.32 -2.41
N ALA A 43 -34.83 -10.88 -3.67
CA ALA A 43 -34.44 -9.54 -4.08
C ALA A 43 -35.25 -8.46 -3.33
N GLU A 44 -36.57 -8.63 -3.20
CA GLU A 44 -37.44 -7.71 -2.44
C GLU A 44 -37.04 -7.64 -0.97
N ILE A 45 -36.87 -8.80 -0.32
CA ILE A 45 -36.47 -8.87 1.10
C ILE A 45 -35.13 -8.18 1.33
N MET A 46 -34.13 -8.49 0.49
CA MET A 46 -32.79 -7.90 0.62
C MET A 46 -32.79 -6.40 0.33
N THR A 47 -33.59 -5.95 -0.63
CA THR A 47 -33.75 -4.51 -0.92
C THR A 47 -34.35 -3.77 0.27
N GLN A 48 -35.41 -4.30 0.88
CA GLN A 48 -36.00 -3.72 2.09
C GLN A 48 -35.03 -3.70 3.27
N LEU A 49 -34.19 -4.73 3.39
CA LEU A 49 -33.14 -4.81 4.42
C LEU A 49 -32.12 -3.67 4.27
N TYR A 50 -31.69 -3.36 3.04
CA TYR A 50 -30.65 -2.37 2.79
C TYR A 50 -31.15 -0.94 2.57
N GLU A 51 -32.44 -0.74 2.28
CA GLU A 51 -33.06 0.58 2.05
C GLU A 51 -32.69 1.64 3.11
N PRO A 52 -32.63 1.33 4.43
CA PRO A 52 -32.24 2.32 5.45
C PRO A 52 -30.83 2.87 5.29
N PHE A 53 -29.90 2.10 4.69
CA PHE A 53 -28.48 2.46 4.55
C PHE A 53 -28.17 3.27 3.30
N VAL A 54 -29.08 3.27 2.31
CA VAL A 54 -28.86 3.93 1.01
C VAL A 54 -29.70 5.18 0.79
N ARG A 55 -30.38 5.69 1.84
CA ARG A 55 -31.28 6.87 1.77
C ARG A 55 -30.64 8.14 1.22
N GLN A 56 -29.31 8.20 1.16
CA GLN A 56 -28.54 9.31 0.58
C GLN A 56 -28.49 9.26 -0.96
N GLY A 57 -29.10 8.26 -1.60
CA GLY A 57 -29.22 8.14 -3.06
C GLY A 57 -28.26 7.15 -3.72
N ASN A 58 -27.50 6.38 -2.94
CA ASN A 58 -26.60 5.35 -3.47
C ASN A 58 -27.42 4.14 -3.95
N PRO A 59 -27.05 3.47 -5.06
CA PRO A 59 -27.90 2.44 -5.64
C PRO A 59 -27.82 1.10 -4.90
N ILE A 60 -28.96 0.39 -4.89
CA ILE A 60 -29.02 -1.06 -4.70
C ILE A 60 -29.12 -1.68 -6.09
N LEU A 61 -28.15 -2.53 -6.45
CA LEU A 61 -28.05 -3.17 -7.74
C LEU A 61 -28.45 -4.64 -7.62
N VAL A 62 -29.61 -4.98 -8.16
CA VAL A 62 -30.08 -6.38 -8.26
C VAL A 62 -29.66 -6.96 -9.60
N MET A 63 -29.02 -8.13 -9.59
CA MET A 63 -28.52 -8.85 -10.77
C MET A 63 -28.56 -10.36 -10.53
N ASP A 64 -28.08 -11.17 -11.49
CA ASP A 64 -27.90 -12.61 -11.27
C ASP A 64 -26.72 -12.91 -10.33
N GLU A 65 -26.73 -14.09 -9.71
CA GLU A 65 -25.72 -14.52 -8.73
C GLU A 65 -24.30 -14.45 -9.30
N ALA A 66 -24.09 -14.95 -10.52
CA ALA A 66 -22.77 -14.99 -11.14
C ALA A 66 -22.24 -13.59 -11.45
N SER A 67 -23.09 -12.68 -11.93
CA SER A 67 -22.73 -11.27 -12.13
C SER A 67 -22.36 -10.57 -10.82
N ALA A 68 -23.08 -10.85 -9.73
CA ALA A 68 -22.76 -10.28 -8.41
C ALA A 68 -21.41 -10.77 -7.87
N GLU A 69 -21.14 -12.08 -7.97
CA GLU A 69 -19.86 -12.67 -7.58
C GLU A 69 -18.71 -12.08 -8.43
N MET A 70 -18.89 -12.03 -9.76
CA MET A 70 -17.90 -11.47 -10.67
C MET A 70 -17.64 -9.99 -10.40
N THR A 71 -18.66 -9.20 -10.03
CA THR A 71 -18.52 -7.77 -9.70
C THR A 71 -17.51 -7.55 -8.57
N LYS A 72 -17.48 -8.42 -7.55
CA LYS A 72 -16.51 -8.32 -6.45
C LYS A 72 -15.07 -8.52 -6.95
N TYR A 73 -14.84 -9.61 -7.69
CA TYR A 73 -13.52 -9.92 -8.22
C TYR A 73 -13.02 -8.86 -9.20
N ALA A 74 -13.88 -8.44 -10.14
CA ALA A 74 -13.55 -7.42 -11.13
C ALA A 74 -13.22 -6.06 -10.50
N ALA A 75 -13.96 -5.64 -9.47
CA ALA A 75 -13.67 -4.40 -8.75
C ALA A 75 -12.30 -4.44 -8.06
N ASN A 76 -12.01 -5.49 -7.29
CA ASN A 76 -10.72 -5.64 -6.61
C ASN A 76 -9.55 -5.76 -7.60
N ALA A 77 -9.76 -6.48 -8.71
CA ALA A 77 -8.79 -6.59 -9.78
C ALA A 77 -8.49 -5.26 -10.46
N MET A 78 -9.50 -4.43 -10.72
CA MET A 78 -9.30 -3.09 -11.27
C MET A 78 -8.52 -2.19 -10.31
N LEU A 79 -8.83 -2.21 -9.01
CA LEU A 79 -8.10 -1.44 -8.00
C LEU A 79 -6.62 -1.87 -7.90
N ALA A 80 -6.35 -3.18 -7.87
CA ALA A 80 -5.00 -3.71 -7.89
C ALA A 80 -4.24 -3.32 -9.18
N THR A 81 -4.94 -3.32 -10.32
CA THR A 81 -4.38 -2.88 -11.61
C THR A 81 -3.98 -1.41 -11.57
N LYS A 82 -4.82 -0.51 -11.04
CA LYS A 82 -4.49 0.92 -10.92
C LYS A 82 -3.24 1.17 -10.08
N ILE A 83 -3.12 0.50 -8.92
CA ILE A 83 -1.93 0.60 -8.07
C ILE A 83 -0.69 0.12 -8.83
N THR A 84 -0.79 -1.05 -9.45
CA THR A 84 0.34 -1.70 -10.13
C THR A 84 0.79 -0.90 -11.34
N PHE A 85 -0.15 -0.39 -12.13
CA PHE A 85 0.14 0.52 -13.23
C PHE A 85 0.92 1.75 -12.76
N MET A 86 0.47 2.39 -11.68
CA MET A 86 1.18 3.56 -11.13
C MET A 86 2.57 3.22 -10.57
N ASN A 87 2.78 2.01 -10.05
CA ASN A 87 4.10 1.54 -9.67
C ASN A 87 5.04 1.41 -10.88
N GLU A 88 4.56 0.89 -12.02
CA GLU A 88 5.37 0.87 -13.24
C GLU A 88 5.66 2.28 -13.77
N ILE A 89 4.67 3.18 -13.74
CA ILE A 89 4.87 4.59 -14.09
C ILE A 89 5.92 5.23 -13.18
N ALA A 90 5.92 4.93 -11.87
CA ALA A 90 6.95 5.40 -10.95
C ALA A 90 8.35 4.92 -11.36
N ASN A 91 8.47 3.63 -11.71
CA ASN A 91 9.73 3.07 -12.17
C ASN A 91 10.20 3.72 -13.49
N VAL A 92 9.29 4.05 -14.40
CA VAL A 92 9.63 4.81 -15.61
C VAL A 92 10.07 6.23 -15.26
N CYS A 93 9.35 6.91 -14.35
CA CYS A 93 9.65 8.27 -13.92
C CYS A 93 11.09 8.41 -13.41
N GLU A 94 11.58 7.44 -12.63
CA GLU A 94 12.96 7.41 -12.14
C GLU A 94 14.02 7.37 -13.25
N ARG A 95 13.72 6.69 -14.37
CA ARG A 95 14.65 6.53 -15.49
C ARG A 95 14.70 7.76 -16.39
N VAL A 96 13.58 8.49 -16.47
CA VAL A 96 13.43 9.66 -17.34
C VAL A 96 13.57 10.99 -16.59
N GLY A 97 13.75 10.96 -15.27
CA GLY A 97 13.84 12.16 -14.43
C GLY A 97 12.50 12.85 -14.18
N ALA A 98 11.37 12.16 -14.37
CA ALA A 98 10.04 12.69 -14.09
C ALA A 98 9.64 12.49 -12.62
N ASN A 99 8.59 13.19 -12.20
CA ASN A 99 7.99 13.05 -10.87
C ASN A 99 6.61 12.39 -10.95
N VAL A 100 6.49 11.19 -10.38
CA VAL A 100 5.26 10.41 -10.40
C VAL A 100 4.09 11.12 -9.69
N ASP A 101 4.35 11.97 -8.69
CA ASP A 101 3.29 12.74 -8.04
C ASP A 101 2.65 13.74 -9.00
N HIS A 102 3.44 14.37 -9.87
CA HIS A 102 2.93 15.27 -10.91
C HIS A 102 2.14 14.49 -11.97
N VAL A 103 2.67 13.33 -12.40
CA VAL A 103 1.98 12.46 -13.36
C VAL A 103 0.64 11.98 -12.80
N ARG A 104 0.62 11.51 -11.55
CA ARG A 104 -0.58 11.09 -10.82
C ARG A 104 -1.64 12.19 -10.78
N ILE A 105 -1.24 13.44 -10.48
CA ILE A 105 -2.16 14.58 -10.48
C ILE A 105 -2.67 14.82 -11.89
N GLY A 106 -1.80 14.86 -12.89
CA GLY A 106 -2.16 15.09 -14.30
C GLY A 106 -3.21 14.10 -14.81
N ILE A 107 -2.99 12.80 -14.65
CA ILE A 107 -3.94 11.78 -15.12
C ILE A 107 -5.19 11.70 -14.23
N GLY A 108 -5.06 11.96 -12.93
CA GLY A 108 -6.17 11.83 -11.98
C GLY A 108 -7.23 12.93 -12.09
N LEU A 109 -6.93 14.03 -12.79
CA LEU A 109 -7.89 15.08 -13.11
C LEU A 109 -8.86 14.68 -14.24
N ASP A 110 -8.52 13.66 -15.02
CA ASP A 110 -9.45 13.07 -15.99
C ASP A 110 -10.53 12.28 -15.24
N SER A 111 -11.79 12.68 -15.39
CA SER A 111 -12.92 12.06 -14.70
C SER A 111 -13.15 10.60 -15.09
N ARG A 112 -12.62 10.14 -16.23
CA ARG A 112 -12.68 8.74 -16.68
C ARG A 112 -11.70 7.86 -15.90
N ILE A 113 -10.65 8.45 -15.31
CA ILE A 113 -9.62 7.75 -14.53
C ILE A 113 -9.87 7.93 -13.03
N GLY A 114 -10.14 9.16 -12.60
CA GLY A 114 -10.34 9.55 -11.21
C GLY A 114 -9.05 9.55 -10.37
N LYS A 115 -9.12 10.14 -9.17
CA LYS A 115 -7.94 10.45 -8.32
C LYS A 115 -7.50 9.31 -7.38
N GLN A 116 -8.38 8.35 -7.13
CA GLN A 116 -8.17 7.32 -6.11
C GLN A 116 -7.35 6.14 -6.66
N PHE A 117 -6.64 5.43 -5.76
CA PHE A 117 -5.82 4.26 -6.08
C PHE A 117 -4.71 4.53 -7.11
N LEU A 118 -4.20 5.75 -7.15
CA LEU A 118 -3.11 6.15 -8.04
C LEU A 118 -1.79 6.47 -7.30
N TYR A 119 -1.69 6.14 -6.01
CA TYR A 119 -0.49 6.40 -5.21
C TYR A 119 0.50 5.24 -5.39
N PRO A 120 1.67 5.47 -6.01
CA PRO A 120 2.69 4.44 -6.11
C PRO A 120 3.35 4.21 -4.75
N GLY A 121 3.98 3.05 -4.61
CA GLY A 121 4.74 2.68 -3.43
C GLY A 121 5.40 1.32 -3.58
N ILE A 122 5.55 0.62 -2.46
CA ILE A 122 6.17 -0.71 -2.39
C ILE A 122 5.21 -1.87 -2.71
N GLY A 123 4.21 -1.62 -3.54
CA GLY A 123 3.19 -2.62 -3.89
C GLY A 123 2.02 -2.69 -2.91
N PHE A 124 1.04 -3.52 -3.26
CA PHE A 124 -0.14 -3.81 -2.45
C PHE A 124 0.00 -5.15 -1.70
N GLY A 125 -0.77 -5.27 -0.61
CA GLY A 125 -0.88 -6.46 0.22
C GLY A 125 -2.28 -6.63 0.80
N GLY A 126 -2.39 -7.24 1.98
CA GLY A 126 -3.65 -7.50 2.68
C GLY A 126 -4.33 -8.77 2.20
N SER A 127 -5.44 -9.14 2.85
CA SER A 127 -6.14 -10.38 2.52
C SER A 127 -6.99 -10.35 1.26
N CYS A 128 -7.37 -9.16 0.79
CA CYS A 128 -8.34 -9.02 -0.29
C CYS A 128 -7.68 -9.04 -1.67
N PHE A 129 -6.80 -8.09 -1.98
CA PHE A 129 -6.28 -7.95 -3.36
C PHE A 129 -5.46 -9.16 -3.83
N PRO A 130 -4.41 -9.63 -3.12
CA PRO A 130 -3.62 -10.77 -3.59
C PRO A 130 -4.47 -12.02 -3.77
N LYS A 131 -5.38 -12.30 -2.83
CA LYS A 131 -6.27 -13.45 -2.86
C LYS A 131 -7.27 -13.37 -4.02
N ASP A 132 -7.99 -12.26 -4.14
CA ASP A 132 -9.07 -12.13 -5.11
C ASP A 132 -8.54 -12.03 -6.54
N VAL A 133 -7.42 -11.32 -6.77
CA VAL A 133 -6.78 -11.25 -8.09
C VAL A 133 -6.25 -12.62 -8.52
N SER A 134 -5.60 -13.34 -7.59
CA SER A 134 -5.10 -14.69 -7.87
C SER A 134 -6.23 -15.69 -8.10
N ALA A 135 -7.32 -15.59 -7.33
CA ALA A 135 -8.51 -16.42 -7.49
C ALA A 135 -9.15 -16.17 -8.86
N LEU A 136 -9.38 -14.92 -9.26
CA LEU A 136 -9.96 -14.60 -10.57
C LEU A 136 -9.07 -15.07 -11.73
N ALA A 137 -7.75 -14.88 -11.63
CA ALA A 137 -6.81 -15.38 -12.64
C ALA A 137 -6.84 -16.91 -12.75
N ARG A 138 -6.95 -17.62 -11.62
CA ARG A 138 -7.05 -19.08 -11.59
C ARG A 138 -8.39 -19.58 -12.12
N THR A 139 -9.50 -18.98 -11.69
CA THR A 139 -10.84 -19.30 -12.22
C THR A 139 -10.84 -19.14 -13.74
N ALA A 140 -10.30 -18.05 -14.27
CA ALA A 140 -10.15 -17.87 -15.71
C ALA A 140 -9.41 -19.04 -16.39
N GLN A 141 -8.27 -19.47 -15.82
CA GLN A 141 -7.49 -20.60 -16.34
C GLN A 141 -8.26 -21.93 -16.29
N GLU A 142 -9.06 -22.18 -15.25
CA GLU A 142 -9.93 -23.37 -15.14
C GLU A 142 -10.98 -23.40 -16.26
N TYR A 143 -11.44 -22.23 -16.72
CA TYR A 143 -12.30 -22.06 -17.89
C TYR A 143 -11.51 -21.87 -19.21
N SER A 144 -10.25 -22.30 -19.25
CA SER A 144 -9.37 -22.24 -20.44
C SER A 144 -9.17 -20.82 -21.00
N TYR A 145 -9.31 -19.78 -20.16
CA TYR A 145 -9.02 -18.40 -20.51
C TYR A 145 -7.80 -17.89 -19.76
N ARG A 146 -6.83 -17.33 -20.50
CA ARG A 146 -5.64 -16.73 -19.88
C ARG A 146 -5.86 -15.25 -19.66
N PHE A 147 -5.94 -14.83 -18.39
CA PHE A 147 -6.13 -13.43 -18.04
C PHE A 147 -4.79 -12.68 -17.97
N GLU A 148 -4.22 -12.34 -19.12
CA GLU A 148 -2.87 -11.77 -19.27
C GLU A 148 -2.62 -10.50 -18.42
N ILE A 149 -3.62 -9.62 -18.32
CA ILE A 149 -3.52 -8.39 -17.52
C ILE A 149 -3.31 -8.74 -16.03
N LEU A 150 -4.07 -9.68 -15.47
CA LEU A 150 -3.97 -10.02 -14.05
C LEU A 150 -2.70 -10.79 -13.72
N GLU A 151 -2.25 -11.68 -14.62
CA GLU A 151 -0.94 -12.32 -14.49
C GLU A 151 0.18 -11.27 -14.44
N SER A 152 0.10 -10.25 -15.30
CA SER A 152 1.04 -9.13 -15.32
C SER A 152 0.98 -8.31 -14.03
N VAL A 153 -0.23 -8.01 -13.54
CA VAL A 153 -0.44 -7.28 -12.28
C VAL A 153 0.21 -8.01 -11.09
N LEU A 154 0.00 -9.31 -10.97
CA LEU A 154 0.60 -10.12 -9.91
C LEU A 154 2.12 -10.16 -10.01
N ALA A 155 2.66 -10.39 -11.21
CA ALA A 155 4.10 -10.47 -11.43
C ALA A 155 4.82 -9.13 -11.16
N VAL A 156 4.23 -8.02 -11.59
CA VAL A 156 4.76 -6.67 -11.32
C VAL A 156 4.68 -6.35 -9.83
N ASN A 157 3.56 -6.60 -9.16
CA ASN A 157 3.43 -6.35 -7.73
C ASN A 157 4.46 -7.17 -6.91
N ALA A 158 4.69 -8.43 -7.26
CA ALA A 158 5.70 -9.27 -6.61
C ALA A 158 7.10 -8.65 -6.70
N ARG A 159 7.51 -8.14 -7.88
CA ARG A 159 8.78 -7.42 -8.04
C ARG A 159 8.79 -6.09 -7.28
N GLN A 160 7.69 -5.34 -7.33
CA GLN A 160 7.59 -4.04 -6.67
C GLN A 160 7.77 -4.14 -5.15
N ARG A 161 7.26 -5.20 -4.50
CA ARG A 161 7.45 -5.43 -3.05
C ARG A 161 8.91 -5.56 -2.64
N ALA A 162 9.80 -5.94 -3.56
CA ALA A 162 11.22 -6.09 -3.30
C ALA A 162 12.05 -4.82 -3.59
N VAL A 163 11.48 -3.83 -4.29
CA VAL A 163 12.22 -2.68 -4.85
C VAL A 163 12.90 -1.82 -3.79
N LEU A 164 12.29 -1.68 -2.61
CA LEU A 164 12.85 -0.84 -1.55
C LEU A 164 14.08 -1.51 -0.93
N ALA A 165 14.02 -2.83 -0.71
CA ALA A 165 15.16 -3.62 -0.26
C ALA A 165 16.32 -3.59 -1.28
N ASP A 166 16.03 -3.68 -2.59
CA ASP A 166 17.05 -3.51 -3.64
C ASP A 166 17.81 -2.19 -3.51
N ARG A 167 17.09 -1.08 -3.28
CA ARG A 167 17.69 0.25 -3.16
C ARG A 167 18.55 0.37 -1.91
N ILE A 168 18.09 -0.20 -0.80
CA ILE A 168 18.85 -0.23 0.46
C ILE A 168 20.15 -1.00 0.25
N LEU A 169 20.08 -2.21 -0.32
CA LEU A 169 21.25 -3.03 -0.63
C LEU A 169 22.22 -2.29 -1.56
N ALA A 170 21.71 -1.66 -2.61
CA ALA A 170 22.55 -0.89 -3.53
C ALA A 170 23.29 0.26 -2.82
N ARG A 171 22.62 0.99 -1.92
CA ARG A 171 23.23 2.08 -1.14
C ARG A 171 24.29 1.61 -0.15
N PHE A 172 24.15 0.41 0.41
CA PHE A 172 25.09 -0.17 1.38
C PHE A 172 26.09 -1.14 0.76
N GLY A 173 26.19 -1.21 -0.57
CA GLY A 173 27.21 -2.01 -1.26
C GLY A 173 26.92 -3.50 -1.33
N GLY A 174 25.66 -3.91 -1.15
CA GLY A 174 25.18 -5.29 -1.35
C GLY A 174 25.19 -6.19 -0.12
N SER A 175 25.84 -5.80 0.97
CA SER A 175 25.76 -6.45 2.29
C SER A 175 25.30 -5.44 3.35
N LEU A 176 24.56 -5.94 4.34
CA LEU A 176 24.09 -5.19 5.50
C LEU A 176 24.71 -5.71 6.80
N ASP A 177 25.80 -6.46 6.73
CA ASP A 177 26.51 -6.95 7.91
C ASP A 177 26.93 -5.79 8.83
N GLY A 178 26.49 -5.88 10.10
CA GLY A 178 26.74 -4.84 11.10
C GLY A 178 25.94 -3.56 10.87
N LYS A 179 24.95 -3.56 9.97
CA LYS A 179 24.03 -2.45 9.75
C LYS A 179 22.74 -2.66 10.53
N ARG A 180 22.28 -1.61 11.19
CA ARG A 180 20.96 -1.58 11.82
C ARG A 180 20.00 -0.76 10.99
N ILE A 181 18.89 -1.36 10.57
CA ILE A 181 17.86 -0.69 9.78
C ILE A 181 16.60 -0.55 10.62
N ALA A 182 16.15 0.69 10.80
CA ALA A 182 14.88 0.98 11.44
C ALA A 182 13.73 0.86 10.45
N VAL A 183 12.61 0.25 10.84
CA VAL A 183 11.42 0.10 10.01
C VAL A 183 10.21 0.75 10.69
N TRP A 184 9.58 1.69 9.98
CA TRP A 184 8.31 2.29 10.36
C TRP A 184 7.18 1.71 9.52
N GLY A 185 6.22 1.06 10.20
CA GLY A 185 5.07 0.44 9.58
C GLY A 185 5.32 -1.02 9.22
N LEU A 186 4.48 -1.90 9.74
CA LEU A 186 4.52 -3.35 9.59
C LEU A 186 3.21 -3.88 8.99
N ALA A 187 2.08 -3.23 9.28
CA ALA A 187 0.79 -3.54 8.67
C ALA A 187 0.82 -3.31 7.15
N PHE A 188 -0.04 -3.99 6.38
CA PHE A 188 -0.08 -3.79 4.93
C PHE A 188 -0.59 -2.39 4.52
N LYS A 189 -1.36 -1.74 5.40
CA LYS A 189 -1.89 -0.38 5.27
C LYS A 189 -2.16 0.22 6.67
N PRO A 190 -2.40 1.53 6.79
CA PRO A 190 -2.76 2.15 8.06
C PRO A 190 -4.11 1.66 8.62
N ASN A 191 -4.28 1.85 9.93
CA ASN A 191 -5.50 1.59 10.72
C ASN A 191 -5.93 0.11 10.75
N THR A 192 -4.97 -0.81 10.74
CA THR A 192 -5.19 -2.26 10.95
C THR A 192 -3.94 -2.89 11.53
N ASP A 193 -4.12 -4.00 12.25
CA ASP A 193 -3.06 -4.91 12.70
C ASP A 193 -2.78 -6.03 11.69
N ASP A 194 -3.47 -6.06 10.54
CA ASP A 194 -3.30 -7.09 9.52
C ASP A 194 -1.97 -6.96 8.79
N VAL A 195 -1.20 -8.05 8.84
CA VAL A 195 0.13 -8.19 8.25
C VAL A 195 0.17 -9.17 7.09
N ARG A 196 -0.98 -9.77 6.73
CA ARG A 196 -1.04 -10.74 5.62
C ARG A 196 -0.61 -10.06 4.31
N GLU A 197 0.31 -10.71 3.62
CA GLU A 197 0.89 -10.21 2.36
C GLU A 197 1.49 -8.79 2.47
N ALA A 198 1.82 -8.30 3.68
CA ALA A 198 2.34 -6.96 3.89
C ALA A 198 3.68 -6.77 3.18
N PRO A 199 3.84 -5.71 2.35
CA PRO A 199 5.11 -5.39 1.71
C PRO A 199 6.27 -5.20 2.69
N ALA A 200 5.99 -4.69 3.90
CA ALA A 200 6.97 -4.52 4.97
C ALA A 200 7.69 -5.84 5.30
N HIS A 201 6.96 -6.96 5.34
CA HIS A 201 7.53 -8.26 5.69
C HIS A 201 8.44 -8.81 4.59
N VAL A 202 8.13 -8.52 3.31
CA VAL A 202 9.00 -8.85 2.18
C VAL A 202 10.30 -8.07 2.25
N VAL A 203 10.22 -6.77 2.55
CA VAL A 203 11.39 -5.91 2.73
C VAL A 203 12.23 -6.41 3.91
N ILE A 204 11.63 -6.62 5.09
CA ILE A 204 12.33 -7.07 6.31
C ILE A 204 13.06 -8.39 6.07
N ARG A 205 12.38 -9.41 5.56
CA ARG A 205 13.01 -10.72 5.30
C ARG A 205 14.24 -10.59 4.41
N ARG A 206 14.15 -9.77 3.36
CA ARG A 206 15.26 -9.55 2.43
C ARG A 206 16.42 -8.78 3.04
N LEU A 207 16.16 -7.85 3.96
CA LEU A 207 17.20 -7.13 4.69
C LEU A 207 17.90 -8.05 5.71
N LEU A 208 17.13 -8.90 6.40
CA LEU A 208 17.66 -9.93 7.31
C LEU A 208 18.54 -10.94 6.56
N GLU A 209 18.09 -11.42 5.40
CA GLU A 209 18.86 -12.31 4.50
C GLU A 209 20.19 -11.69 4.06
N ALA A 210 20.28 -10.37 4.04
CA ALA A 210 21.49 -9.62 3.70
C ALA A 210 22.34 -9.20 4.91
N GLY A 211 21.99 -9.64 6.13
CA GLY A 211 22.79 -9.45 7.35
C GLY A 211 22.39 -8.27 8.24
N ALA A 212 21.28 -7.57 7.95
CA ALA A 212 20.85 -6.43 8.75
C ALA A 212 20.31 -6.82 10.13
N GLU A 213 20.61 -6.01 11.14
CA GLU A 213 19.80 -5.95 12.37
C GLU A 213 18.57 -5.07 12.12
N ILE A 214 17.37 -5.54 12.46
CA ILE A 214 16.14 -4.76 12.26
C ILE A 214 15.58 -4.28 13.60
N THR A 215 15.31 -2.98 13.70
CA THR A 215 14.45 -2.41 14.74
C THR A 215 13.16 -1.93 14.08
N ALA A 216 12.00 -2.21 14.67
CA ALA A 216 10.73 -1.90 14.04
C ALA A 216 9.72 -1.27 15.00
N PHE A 217 8.85 -0.43 14.43
CA PHE A 217 7.69 0.12 15.10
C PHE A 217 6.50 0.19 14.16
N ASP A 218 5.35 -0.26 14.63
CA ASP A 218 4.02 -0.05 14.06
C ASP A 218 3.05 0.26 15.21
N PRO A 219 2.11 1.21 15.05
CA PRO A 219 1.16 1.54 16.11
C PRO A 219 0.24 0.38 16.53
N GLU A 220 -0.08 -0.55 15.63
CA GLU A 220 -1.11 -1.59 15.85
C GLU A 220 -0.61 -3.02 15.56
N ALA A 221 0.31 -3.19 14.60
CA ALA A 221 0.68 -4.51 14.07
C ALA A 221 1.91 -5.17 14.72
N MET A 222 2.27 -4.76 15.94
CA MET A 222 3.48 -5.27 16.61
C MET A 222 3.35 -6.75 16.99
N GLU A 223 2.26 -7.12 17.65
CA GLU A 223 2.01 -8.50 18.10
C GLU A 223 1.73 -9.45 16.94
N THR A 224 0.95 -9.01 15.95
CA THR A 224 0.67 -9.79 14.73
C THR A 224 1.93 -10.00 13.91
N THR A 225 2.82 -9.01 13.83
CA THR A 225 4.13 -9.18 13.19
C THR A 225 5.04 -10.11 13.99
N ARG A 226 5.06 -10.01 15.32
CA ARG A 226 5.82 -10.92 16.19
C ARG A 226 5.38 -12.36 16.03
N ALA A 227 4.08 -12.62 15.86
CA ALA A 227 3.58 -13.95 15.58
C ALA A 227 4.11 -14.55 14.24
N VAL A 228 4.53 -13.70 13.30
CA VAL A 228 4.99 -14.10 11.95
C VAL A 228 6.51 -14.12 11.82
N LEU A 229 7.20 -13.14 12.40
CA LEU A 229 8.65 -12.95 12.30
C LEU A 229 9.41 -13.33 13.58
N GLY A 230 8.71 -13.72 14.64
CA GLY A 230 9.33 -14.14 15.90
C GLY A 230 10.23 -13.06 16.49
N ASP A 231 11.40 -13.46 16.97
CA ASP A 231 12.42 -12.59 17.54
C ASP A 231 13.57 -12.28 16.54
N ASP A 232 13.34 -12.50 15.24
CA ASP A 232 14.32 -12.15 14.19
C ASP A 232 14.51 -10.62 14.06
N ILE A 233 13.58 -9.83 14.62
CA ILE A 233 13.65 -8.37 14.67
C ILE A 233 13.38 -7.84 16.08
N ALA A 234 13.87 -6.64 16.39
CA ALA A 234 13.62 -5.95 17.63
C ALA A 234 12.39 -5.02 17.53
N TYR A 235 11.40 -5.27 18.37
CA TYR A 235 10.16 -4.50 18.44
C TYR A 235 10.29 -3.37 19.45
N MET A 236 10.09 -2.14 19.00
CA MET A 236 10.39 -0.93 19.75
C MET A 236 9.11 -0.27 20.28
N ALA A 237 9.20 0.46 21.39
CA ALA A 237 8.01 1.01 22.05
C ALA A 237 7.42 2.23 21.33
N ASP A 238 8.24 2.95 20.57
CA ASP A 238 7.84 4.13 19.81
C ASP A 238 8.71 4.32 18.57
N ALA A 239 8.19 5.11 17.61
CA ALA A 239 8.83 5.38 16.33
C ALA A 239 10.29 5.89 16.47
N TYR A 240 10.58 6.74 17.45
CA TYR A 240 11.93 7.31 17.63
C TYR A 240 12.88 6.34 18.33
N SER A 241 12.38 5.50 19.23
CA SER A 241 13.19 4.47 19.87
C SER A 241 13.73 3.47 18.82
N ALA A 242 12.98 3.20 17.76
CA ALA A 242 13.45 2.39 16.63
C ALA A 242 14.63 3.00 15.87
N LEU A 243 14.80 4.32 15.88
CA LEU A 243 15.90 5.00 15.20
C LEU A 243 17.23 4.96 15.98
N LYS A 244 17.24 4.54 17.25
CA LYS A 244 18.44 4.58 18.09
C LYS A 244 19.51 3.60 17.57
N GLY A 245 20.62 4.15 17.10
CA GLY A 245 21.72 3.35 16.55
C GLY A 245 21.44 2.80 15.15
N ALA A 246 20.40 3.28 14.45
CA ALA A 246 20.08 2.82 13.11
C ALA A 246 20.87 3.59 12.04
N ASP A 247 21.42 2.88 11.06
CA ASP A 247 22.12 3.44 9.91
C ASP A 247 21.16 4.08 8.90
N ALA A 248 19.92 3.58 8.81
CA ALA A 248 18.86 4.14 7.98
C ALA A 248 17.47 3.87 8.55
N LEU A 249 16.51 4.70 8.16
CA LEU A 249 15.08 4.46 8.35
C LEU A 249 14.44 3.99 7.04
N VAL A 250 13.54 3.02 7.15
CA VAL A 250 12.70 2.50 6.07
C VAL A 250 11.24 2.70 6.45
N ILE A 251 10.48 3.40 5.61
CA ILE A 251 9.05 3.65 5.83
C ILE A 251 8.27 2.74 4.91
N CYS A 252 7.55 1.78 5.49
CA CYS A 252 6.78 0.79 4.77
C CYS A 252 5.26 1.01 4.84
N THR A 253 4.75 1.79 5.81
CA THR A 253 3.30 2.04 5.95
C THR A 253 3.03 3.48 6.37
N GLU A 254 2.08 4.14 5.69
CA GLU A 254 1.80 5.57 5.75
C GLU A 254 0.90 6.02 6.92
N TRP A 255 1.19 5.50 8.13
CA TRP A 255 0.49 5.85 9.36
C TRP A 255 0.47 7.36 9.59
N ALA A 256 -0.64 7.86 10.15
CA ALA A 256 -0.83 9.29 10.38
C ALA A 256 0.27 9.88 11.29
N GLU A 257 0.72 9.11 12.28
CA GLU A 257 1.80 9.48 13.20
C GLU A 257 3.12 9.78 12.47
N PHE A 258 3.41 9.09 11.37
CA PHE A 258 4.66 9.26 10.63
C PHE A 258 4.63 10.48 9.70
N ARG A 259 3.49 11.15 9.50
CA ARG A 259 3.35 12.26 8.53
C ARG A 259 3.90 13.58 9.03
N ARG A 260 4.07 13.75 10.35
CA ARG A 260 4.56 15.00 10.97
C ARG A 260 5.57 14.68 12.09
N PRO A 261 6.70 14.05 11.76
CA PRO A 261 7.69 13.71 12.77
C PRO A 261 8.52 14.94 13.16
N ASP A 262 9.24 14.83 14.28
CA ASP A 262 10.31 15.74 14.65
C ASP A 262 11.55 15.42 13.82
N PHE A 263 11.68 16.08 12.65
CA PHE A 263 12.80 15.88 11.74
C PHE A 263 14.16 16.19 12.38
N ALA A 264 14.25 17.17 13.29
CA ALA A 264 15.51 17.49 13.97
C ALA A 264 15.94 16.35 14.90
N ARG A 265 14.99 15.71 15.59
CA ARG A 265 15.23 14.52 16.39
C ARG A 265 15.62 13.31 15.52
N MET A 266 14.91 13.05 14.43
CA MET A 266 15.26 11.98 13.50
C MET A 266 16.67 12.13 12.95
N HIS A 267 17.03 13.35 12.51
CA HIS A 267 18.33 13.65 11.92
C HIS A 267 19.47 13.37 12.91
N ARG A 268 19.34 13.81 14.17
CA ARG A 268 20.32 13.46 15.23
C ARG A 268 20.47 11.96 15.42
N LEU A 269 19.35 11.25 15.61
CA LEU A 269 19.36 9.82 15.94
C LEU A 269 20.02 8.97 14.85
N LEU A 270 19.77 9.27 13.57
CA LEU A 270 20.39 8.56 12.45
C LEU A 270 21.88 8.91 12.33
N ARG A 271 22.24 10.19 12.43
CA ARG A 271 23.64 10.62 12.32
C ARG A 271 24.53 10.11 13.44
N GLU A 272 23.98 9.96 14.65
CA GLU A 272 24.72 9.40 15.80
C GLU A 272 25.27 8.00 15.50
N ALA A 273 24.62 7.22 14.63
CA ALA A 273 25.02 5.86 14.28
C ALA A 273 26.01 5.80 13.11
N SER A 274 25.67 6.40 11.97
CA SER A 274 26.37 6.20 10.70
C SER A 274 27.08 7.45 10.17
N GLY A 275 26.90 8.61 10.81
CA GLY A 275 27.35 9.91 10.30
C GLY A 275 26.42 10.52 9.24
N ASP A 276 25.60 9.68 8.59
CA ASP A 276 24.63 10.04 7.57
C ASP A 276 23.20 10.05 8.16
N ALA A 277 22.27 10.74 7.49
CA ALA A 277 20.85 10.72 7.84
C ALA A 277 20.05 10.14 6.66
N VAL A 278 20.00 8.81 6.55
CA VAL A 278 19.43 8.13 5.37
C VAL A 278 17.99 7.66 5.63
N ILE A 279 17.08 7.98 4.71
CA ILE A 279 15.68 7.54 4.76
C ILE A 279 15.26 6.95 3.41
N PHE A 280 14.68 5.75 3.45
CA PHE A 280 14.02 5.09 2.33
C PHE A 280 12.51 5.08 2.55
N ASP A 281 11.78 5.88 1.79
CA ASP A 281 10.34 6.04 1.91
C ASP A 281 9.60 5.31 0.80
N GLY A 282 8.99 4.18 1.16
CA GLY A 282 8.19 3.36 0.27
C GLY A 282 6.78 3.90 0.01
N ARG A 283 6.39 5.01 0.64
CA ARG A 283 5.02 5.58 0.63
C ARG A 283 4.97 7.06 0.27
N ASN A 284 6.10 7.66 -0.05
CA ASN A 284 6.22 9.06 -0.50
C ASN A 284 5.64 10.08 0.50
N LEU A 285 5.79 9.86 1.81
CA LEU A 285 5.26 10.74 2.86
C LEU A 285 5.84 12.15 2.82
N TYR A 286 7.14 12.28 2.55
CA TYR A 286 7.83 13.57 2.66
C TYR A 286 8.20 14.16 1.31
N ASP A 287 8.24 15.50 1.26
CA ASP A 287 8.70 16.29 0.10
C ASP A 287 10.23 16.17 -0.05
N PRO A 288 10.76 15.68 -1.19
CA PRO A 288 12.21 15.49 -1.37
C PRO A 288 13.05 16.75 -1.10
N TRP A 289 12.54 17.93 -1.50
CA TRP A 289 13.21 19.21 -1.27
C TRP A 289 13.36 19.54 0.22
N ARG A 290 12.29 19.38 1.01
CA ARG A 290 12.34 19.62 2.46
C ARG A 290 13.27 18.65 3.18
N MET A 291 13.34 17.40 2.71
CA MET A 291 14.25 16.41 3.28
C MET A 291 15.72 16.78 3.01
N ALA A 292 16.02 17.23 1.80
CA ALA A 292 17.34 17.71 1.43
C ALA A 292 17.74 18.99 2.21
N GLU A 293 16.83 19.96 2.37
CA GLU A 293 17.02 21.13 3.24
C GLU A 293 17.34 20.72 4.70
N ALA A 294 16.62 19.71 5.21
CA ALA A 294 16.84 19.17 6.54
C ALA A 294 18.06 18.23 6.66
N GLY A 295 18.88 18.10 5.62
CA GLY A 295 20.13 17.35 5.64
C GLY A 295 20.00 15.83 5.51
N PHE A 296 18.84 15.32 5.07
CA PHE A 296 18.63 13.90 4.86
C PHE A 296 19.01 13.47 3.45
N GLU A 297 19.64 12.30 3.35
CA GLU A 297 19.67 11.53 2.12
C GLU A 297 18.34 10.79 1.98
N TYR A 298 17.47 11.29 1.12
CA TYR A 298 16.10 10.80 1.00
C TYR A 298 15.86 10.09 -0.33
N HIS A 299 15.43 8.83 -0.22
CA HIS A 299 15.07 7.97 -1.33
C HIS A 299 13.58 7.70 -1.29
N SER A 300 12.87 7.99 -2.38
CA SER A 300 11.43 7.76 -2.48
C SER A 300 11.06 7.11 -3.81
N ILE A 301 9.80 6.72 -3.98
CA ILE A 301 9.35 5.95 -5.15
C ILE A 301 8.89 6.89 -6.26
N GLY A 302 9.54 6.82 -7.43
CA GLY A 302 9.11 7.51 -8.65
C GLY A 302 9.37 9.01 -8.68
N ARG A 303 10.21 9.55 -7.79
CA ARG A 303 10.46 10.99 -7.67
C ARG A 303 11.94 11.32 -7.81
N PRO A 304 12.28 12.51 -8.33
CA PRO A 304 13.67 12.95 -8.43
C PRO A 304 14.35 12.95 -7.07
N HIS A 305 15.60 12.46 -7.04
CA HIS A 305 16.47 12.60 -5.89
C HIS A 305 16.98 14.05 -5.81
N VAL A 306 16.93 14.63 -4.61
CA VAL A 306 17.48 15.95 -4.31
C VAL A 306 18.58 15.73 -3.28
N ALA A 307 19.82 16.06 -3.66
CA ALA A 307 20.96 15.89 -2.76
C ALA A 307 20.86 16.89 -1.59
N PRO A 308 21.21 16.47 -0.35
CA PRO A 308 21.32 17.39 0.77
C PRO A 308 22.39 18.45 0.51
N SER A 309 22.11 19.72 0.79
CA SER A 309 23.07 20.80 0.58
C SER A 309 23.93 21.02 1.84
N PRO A 310 25.27 21.00 1.73
CA PRO A 310 26.17 21.38 2.82
C PRO A 310 26.16 22.89 3.11
N GLU A 311 25.63 23.74 2.21
CA GLU A 311 25.62 25.21 2.33
C GLU A 311 24.34 25.77 3.00
N GLY A 312 23.46 24.91 3.51
CA GLY A 312 22.21 25.30 4.18
C GLY A 312 21.04 25.63 3.23
N ASP A 313 19.91 26.03 3.82
CA ASP A 313 18.56 26.18 3.21
C ASP A 313 18.50 27.00 1.90
N GLY A 314 19.48 27.89 1.64
CA GLY A 314 19.45 28.83 0.52
C GLY A 314 19.62 28.18 -0.86
N ALA A 315 20.61 27.30 -1.03
CA ALA A 315 20.95 26.71 -2.32
C ALA A 315 19.88 25.73 -2.84
N VAL A 316 19.24 25.00 -1.93
CA VAL A 316 18.16 24.06 -2.26
C VAL A 316 16.90 24.80 -2.71
N ARG A 317 16.59 25.95 -2.10
CA ARG A 317 15.48 26.82 -2.51
C ARG A 317 15.67 27.44 -3.88
N GLU A 318 16.87 27.90 -4.22
CA GLU A 318 17.16 28.46 -5.54
C GLU A 318 17.01 27.41 -6.65
N ALA A 319 17.51 26.18 -6.42
CA ALA A 319 17.34 25.08 -7.35
C ALA A 319 15.86 24.67 -7.55
N ARG A 320 15.05 24.72 -6.48
CA ARG A 320 13.61 24.46 -6.55
C ARG A 320 12.87 25.48 -7.41
N LEU A 321 13.19 26.77 -7.27
CA LEU A 321 12.57 27.85 -8.05
C LEU A 321 12.93 27.78 -9.54
N GLY A 322 14.13 27.33 -9.87
CA GLY A 322 14.56 27.11 -11.27
C GLY A 322 13.85 25.97 -12.00
N LEU A 323 13.20 25.05 -11.26
CA LEU A 323 12.49 23.89 -11.80
C LEU A 323 10.96 24.05 -11.86
N GLN A 324 10.42 25.22 -11.46
CA GLN A 324 8.98 25.52 -11.52
C GLN A 324 8.53 26.13 -12.86
N VAL A 325 9.27 25.91 -13.96
CA VAL A 325 8.89 26.37 -15.31
C VAL A 325 8.02 25.33 -16.01
#